data_AF-A0A7W5NJS9-F1
#
_entry.id   AF-A0A7W5NJS9-F1
#
_cell.length_a   1.000
_cell.length_b   1.000
_cell.length_c   1.000
_cell.angle_alpha   90.00
_cell.angle_beta   90.00
_cell.angle_gamma   90.00
#
_symmetry.space_group_name_H-M   'P 1'
#
loop_
_entity.id
_entity.type
_entity.pdbx_description
1 polymer ?
#
loop_
_entity_poly.entity_id
_entity_poly.type
_entity_poly.pdbx_seq_one_letter_code
_entity_poly.pdbx_strand_id
1 'polypeptide(L)'
;MKKISTTIFFLFSLLFAESALADAGSANKPTLGRSYVCNFGLYGVVTIDTRDPGASITIHGVRHAASDGSYFYQTKDGDIAIAFNPQMTVWTYLSADHPEGIADAHCKVHVNRK
;
A
#
# COMPACT_ATOMS: atom_id res chain seq x y z
N MET A 1 51.83 -2.94 47.74
CA MET A 1 50.56 -3.34 47.08
C MET A 1 50.37 -2.50 45.82
N LYS A 2 50.04 -3.18 44.70
CA LYS A 2 49.32 -2.75 43.47
C LYS A 2 49.46 -1.32 42.92
N LYS A 3 49.60 -1.04 41.62
CA LYS A 3 49.89 -1.76 40.36
C LYS A 3 49.83 -0.65 39.31
N ILE A 4 50.83 -0.55 38.44
CA ILE A 4 50.86 0.39 37.30
C ILE A 4 49.83 -0.11 36.27
N SER A 5 48.92 0.75 35.83
CA SER A 5 47.98 0.42 34.74
C SER A 5 48.25 1.31 33.54
N THR A 6 49.09 0.78 32.66
CA THR A 6 49.20 1.15 31.26
C THR A 6 48.13 0.36 30.51
N THR A 7 47.20 1.02 29.81
CA THR A 7 46.34 0.33 28.84
C THR A 7 46.28 1.12 27.54
N ILE A 8 47.03 0.60 26.58
CA ILE A 8 47.04 0.91 25.15
C ILE A 8 45.65 0.54 24.60
N PHE A 9 44.90 1.49 24.05
CA PHE A 9 43.68 1.18 23.31
C PHE A 9 44.03 1.04 21.82
N PHE A 10 43.97 -0.21 21.37
CA PHE A 10 44.32 -0.66 20.03
C PHE A 10 43.42 -0.02 18.96
N LEU A 11 44.08 0.50 17.93
CA LEU A 11 43.54 0.79 16.61
C LEU A 11 42.84 -0.47 16.06
N PHE A 12 41.52 -0.43 15.87
CA PHE A 12 40.77 -1.48 15.18
C PHE A 12 40.43 -1.03 13.76
N SER A 13 41.21 -1.59 12.83
CA SER A 13 40.90 -2.02 11.45
C SER A 13 39.56 -1.52 10.85
N LEU A 14 39.58 -0.70 9.79
CA LEU A 14 39.62 -1.11 8.37
C LEU A 14 38.45 -2.03 7.95
N LEU A 15 37.79 -1.60 6.85
CA LEU A 15 36.83 -2.30 5.98
C LEU A 15 35.34 -2.14 6.31
N PHE A 16 34.77 -0.99 5.95
CA PHE A 16 33.40 -0.92 5.45
C PHE A 16 33.45 -0.76 3.92
N ALA A 17 33.75 -1.86 3.25
CA ALA A 17 33.40 -2.03 1.85
C ALA A 17 32.09 -2.81 1.80
N GLU A 18 30.98 -2.15 2.14
CA GLU A 18 29.65 -2.68 1.81
C GLU A 18 29.33 -2.27 0.38
N SER A 19 29.76 -3.13 -0.55
CA SER A 19 29.10 -3.30 -1.82
C SER A 19 27.66 -3.75 -1.57
N ALA A 20 26.72 -2.82 -1.63
CA ALA A 20 25.32 -3.14 -1.80
C ALA A 20 24.89 -2.65 -3.18
N LEU A 21 24.60 -3.64 -4.03
CA LEU A 21 24.04 -3.57 -5.37
C LEU A 21 23.21 -2.29 -5.59
N ALA A 22 23.64 -1.49 -6.57
CA ALA A 22 22.71 -0.67 -7.32
C ALA A 22 21.73 -1.63 -8.00
N ASP A 23 20.60 -1.89 -7.33
CA ASP A 23 19.54 -2.70 -7.91
C ASP A 23 19.10 -2.03 -9.20
N ALA A 24 19.15 -2.84 -10.25
CA ALA A 24 18.99 -2.42 -11.61
C ALA A 24 17.70 -1.63 -11.73
N GLY A 25 17.74 -0.52 -12.46
CA GLY A 25 16.54 0.18 -12.91
C GLY A 25 15.58 -0.85 -13.47
N SER A 26 14.57 -1.20 -12.67
CA SER A 26 13.49 -2.07 -13.09
C SER A 26 12.83 -1.33 -14.22
N ALA A 27 13.15 -1.75 -15.44
CA ALA A 27 12.41 -1.39 -16.63
C ALA A 27 10.93 -1.47 -16.23
N ASN A 28 10.23 -0.35 -16.38
CA ASN A 28 8.85 -0.10 -15.95
C ASN A 28 7.93 -1.07 -16.70
N LYS A 29 8.00 -2.36 -16.34
CA LYS A 29 7.21 -3.43 -16.92
C LYS A 29 5.80 -3.17 -16.42
N PRO A 30 4.82 -2.99 -17.32
CA PRO A 30 3.44 -2.77 -16.91
C PRO A 30 3.01 -3.91 -16.01
N THR A 31 2.75 -3.59 -14.75
CA THR A 31 2.34 -4.60 -13.79
C THR A 31 0.89 -4.98 -14.05
N LEU A 32 0.63 -6.28 -14.06
CA LEU A 32 -0.72 -6.81 -14.20
C LEU A 32 -1.54 -6.41 -12.97
N GLY A 33 -2.79 -6.00 -13.21
CA GLY A 33 -3.70 -5.66 -12.13
C GLY A 33 -5.01 -5.08 -12.65
N ARG A 34 -5.84 -4.61 -11.71
CA ARG A 34 -7.11 -3.95 -12.02
C ARG A 34 -7.15 -2.62 -11.29
N SER A 35 -7.77 -1.64 -11.94
CA SER A 35 -8.13 -0.38 -11.31
C SER A 35 -9.64 -0.31 -11.23
N TYR A 36 -10.15 -0.14 -10.01
CA TYR A 36 -11.58 0.05 -9.76
C TYR A 36 -11.78 1.52 -9.43
N VAL A 37 -12.69 2.18 -10.12
CA VAL A 37 -12.96 3.60 -9.92
C VAL A 37 -14.43 3.75 -9.60
N CYS A 38 -14.72 4.15 -8.36
CA CYS A 38 -16.07 4.37 -7.84
C CYS A 38 -16.24 5.86 -7.51
N ASN A 39 -17.46 6.38 -7.62
CA ASN A 39 -17.78 7.73 -7.18
C ASN A 39 -18.77 7.66 -6.02
N PHE A 40 -18.29 7.88 -4.80
CA PHE A 40 -19.12 7.90 -3.61
C PHE A 40 -19.57 9.34 -3.34
N GLY A 41 -20.86 9.56 -3.09
CA GLY A 41 -21.43 10.92 -2.99
C GLY A 41 -20.70 11.86 -2.02
N LEU A 42 -20.25 11.37 -0.87
CA LEU A 42 -19.54 12.17 0.15
C LEU A 42 -18.02 12.18 0.01
N TYR A 43 -17.42 11.13 -0.58
CA TYR A 43 -15.96 10.94 -0.66
C TYR A 43 -15.39 11.15 -2.07
N GLY A 44 -16.27 11.49 -3.01
CA GLY A 44 -15.94 11.67 -4.42
C GLY A 44 -15.36 10.39 -5.04
N VAL A 45 -14.36 10.59 -5.90
CA VAL A 45 -13.73 9.50 -6.64
C VAL A 45 -12.79 8.72 -5.74
N VAL A 46 -13.08 7.43 -5.58
CA VAL A 46 -12.23 6.46 -4.89
C VAL A 46 -11.68 5.49 -5.92
N THR A 47 -10.35 5.32 -5.92
CA THR A 47 -9.66 4.42 -6.85
C THR A 47 -8.95 3.32 -6.09
N ILE A 48 -9.23 2.06 -6.43
CA ILE A 48 -8.49 0.90 -5.93
C ILE A 48 -7.57 0.44 -7.05
N ASP A 49 -6.28 0.34 -6.77
CA ASP A 49 -5.27 -0.12 -7.70
C ASP A 49 -4.59 -1.37 -7.14
N THR A 50 -4.72 -2.50 -7.85
CA THR A 50 -4.20 -3.81 -7.40
C THR A 50 -2.88 -4.20 -8.05
N ARG A 51 -2.20 -3.28 -8.74
CA ARG A 51 -0.88 -3.54 -9.34
C ARG A 51 0.21 -3.65 -8.26
N ASP A 52 1.30 -4.38 -8.55
CA ASP A 52 2.48 -4.43 -7.69
C ASP A 52 2.98 -3.02 -7.33
N PRO A 53 3.48 -2.79 -6.10
CA PRO A 53 3.83 -3.80 -5.08
C PRO A 53 2.69 -4.29 -4.18
N GLY A 54 1.44 -3.92 -4.47
CA GLY A 54 0.28 -4.37 -3.70
C GLY A 54 -0.91 -3.44 -3.85
N ALA A 55 -2.05 -3.87 -3.31
CA ALA A 55 -3.27 -3.08 -3.36
C ALA A 55 -3.11 -1.71 -2.70
N SER A 56 -3.77 -0.71 -3.26
CA SER A 56 -3.86 0.63 -2.70
C SER A 56 -5.23 1.25 -2.95
N ILE A 57 -5.63 2.13 -2.04
CA ILE A 57 -6.87 2.89 -2.12
C ILE A 57 -6.50 4.37 -2.21
N THR A 58 -7.01 5.07 -3.21
CA THR A 58 -6.82 6.51 -3.38
C THR A 58 -8.14 7.22 -3.13
N ILE A 59 -8.16 8.12 -2.15
CA ILE A 59 -9.34 8.91 -1.75
C ILE A 59 -8.92 10.37 -1.71
N HIS A 60 -9.70 11.26 -2.32
CA HIS A 60 -9.35 12.69 -2.44
C HIS A 60 -7.91 12.94 -2.98
N GLY A 61 -7.41 12.05 -3.84
CA GLY A 61 -6.07 12.14 -4.42
C GLY A 61 -4.94 11.63 -3.52
N VAL A 62 -5.22 11.21 -2.28
CA VAL A 62 -4.22 10.64 -1.36
C VAL A 62 -4.23 9.12 -1.50
N ARG A 63 -3.06 8.52 -1.75
CA ARG A 63 -2.88 7.07 -1.93
C ARG A 63 -2.49 6.41 -0.61
N HIS A 64 -3.27 5.42 -0.20
CA HIS A 64 -3.05 4.61 0.99
C HIS A 64 -2.73 3.18 0.59
N ALA A 65 -1.74 2.57 1.25
CA ALA A 65 -1.50 1.14 1.10
C ALA A 65 -2.71 0.36 1.66
N ALA A 66 -3.06 -0.75 1.00
CA ALA A 66 -4.21 -1.55 1.37
C ALA A 66 -3.89 -3.04 1.43
N SER A 67 -4.71 -3.77 2.17
CA SER A 67 -4.82 -5.23 2.14
C SER A 67 -6.08 -5.61 1.39
N ASP A 68 -6.04 -6.70 0.64
CA ASP A 68 -7.19 -7.31 -0.01
C ASP A 68 -7.79 -8.44 0.83
N GLY A 69 -9.08 -8.66 0.66
CA GLY A 69 -9.82 -9.82 1.15
C GLY A 69 -10.75 -10.36 0.06
N SER A 70 -11.51 -11.42 0.37
CA SER A 70 -12.36 -12.07 -0.65
C SER A 70 -13.37 -11.12 -1.30
N TYR A 71 -13.90 -10.15 -0.53
CA TYR A 71 -14.93 -9.22 -0.98
C TYR A 71 -14.71 -7.78 -0.48
N PHE A 72 -13.46 -7.41 -0.17
CA PHE A 72 -13.14 -6.05 0.26
C PHE A 72 -11.67 -5.69 0.04
N TYR A 73 -11.38 -4.39 0.12
CA TYR A 73 -10.05 -3.82 0.30
C TYR A 73 -10.07 -2.90 1.52
N GLN A 74 -9.03 -2.94 2.35
CA GLN A 74 -8.94 -2.12 3.55
C GLN A 74 -7.60 -1.41 3.63
N THR A 75 -7.58 -0.14 4.02
CA THR A 75 -6.33 0.58 4.31
C THR A 75 -5.55 -0.13 5.42
N LYS A 76 -4.21 -0.02 5.40
CA LYS A 76 -3.36 -0.74 6.36
C LYS A 76 -3.57 -0.30 7.82
N ASP A 77 -3.99 0.93 8.05
CA ASP A 77 -4.40 1.47 9.36
C ASP A 77 -5.76 0.93 9.83
N GLY A 78 -6.57 0.38 8.91
CA GLY A 78 -7.90 -0.16 9.20
C GLY A 78 -9.03 0.86 9.13
N ASP A 79 -8.71 2.15 8.92
CA ASP A 79 -9.66 3.26 9.02
C ASP A 79 -10.72 3.26 7.92
N ILE A 80 -10.36 2.76 6.74
CA ILE A 80 -11.23 2.75 5.56
C ILE A 80 -11.28 1.35 4.97
N ALA A 81 -12.49 0.87 4.67
CA ALA A 81 -12.70 -0.35 3.92
C ALA A 81 -13.65 -0.09 2.74
N ILE A 82 -13.34 -0.66 1.59
CA ILE A 82 -14.24 -0.72 0.44
C ILE A 82 -14.68 -2.18 0.28
N ALA A 83 -15.92 -2.47 0.63
CA ALA A 83 -16.54 -3.78 0.47
C ALA A 83 -17.32 -3.86 -0.85
N PHE A 84 -17.57 -5.06 -1.35
CA PHE A 84 -18.40 -5.25 -2.54
C PHE A 84 -19.21 -6.54 -2.45
N ASN A 85 -20.35 -6.59 -3.14
CA ASN A 85 -21.11 -7.83 -3.25
C ASN A 85 -20.37 -8.85 -4.12
N PRO A 86 -20.68 -10.16 -4.02
CA PRO A 86 -20.00 -11.19 -4.81
C PRO A 86 -20.04 -10.98 -6.33
N GLN A 87 -21.08 -10.29 -6.82
CA GLN A 87 -21.24 -9.95 -8.23
C GLN A 87 -20.43 -8.70 -8.64
N MET A 88 -19.79 -8.01 -7.70
CA MET A 88 -19.02 -6.77 -7.89
C MET A 88 -19.80 -5.63 -8.54
N THR A 89 -21.13 -5.65 -8.41
CA THR A 89 -22.05 -4.66 -8.97
C THR A 89 -22.39 -3.54 -8.00
N VAL A 90 -22.13 -3.73 -6.70
CA VAL A 90 -22.33 -2.71 -5.66
C VAL A 90 -21.10 -2.69 -4.78
N TRP A 91 -20.58 -1.50 -4.55
CA TRP A 91 -19.41 -1.24 -3.71
C TRP A 91 -19.83 -0.32 -2.56
N THR A 92 -19.30 -0.57 -1.37
CA THR A 92 -19.63 0.17 -0.16
C THR A 92 -18.37 0.73 0.45
N TYR A 93 -18.31 2.05 0.57
CA TYR A 93 -17.29 2.75 1.33
C TYR A 93 -17.65 2.72 2.82
N LEU A 94 -16.76 2.22 3.66
CA LEU A 94 -16.91 2.13 5.12
C LEU A 94 -15.79 2.92 5.79
N SER A 95 -16.13 3.67 6.84
CA SER A 95 -15.17 4.41 7.66
C SER A 95 -15.70 4.55 9.08
N ALA A 96 -14.82 4.97 10.01
CA ALA A 96 -15.22 5.24 11.39
C ALA A 96 -16.38 6.26 11.49
N ASP A 97 -16.40 7.28 10.61
CA ASP A 97 -17.43 8.32 10.62
C ASP A 97 -18.75 7.88 9.97
N HIS A 98 -18.72 6.83 9.14
CA HIS A 98 -19.89 6.31 8.40
C HIS A 98 -19.90 4.77 8.47
N PRO A 99 -20.23 4.19 9.64
CA PRO A 99 -20.16 2.74 9.86
C PRO A 99 -21.23 1.96 9.09
N GLU A 100 -22.35 2.59 8.72
CA GLU A 100 -23.39 2.02 7.85
C GLU A 100 -22.94 1.92 6.38
N GLY A 101 -21.93 2.71 6.02
CA GLY A 101 -21.32 2.75 4.72
C GLY A 101 -22.13 3.49 3.65
N ILE A 102 -21.42 3.89 2.59
CA ILE A 102 -21.99 4.59 1.44
C ILE A 102 -21.85 3.69 0.23
N ALA A 103 -22.97 3.32 -0.38
CA ALA A 103 -22.99 2.44 -1.54
C ALA A 103 -22.88 3.22 -2.87
N ASP A 104 -22.19 2.63 -3.85
CA ASP A 104 -22.21 3.02 -5.25
C ASP A 104 -22.32 1.78 -6.15
N ALA A 105 -23.13 1.87 -7.21
CA ALA A 105 -23.37 0.78 -8.16
C ALA A 105 -22.78 1.05 -9.56
N HIS A 106 -22.05 2.15 -9.73
CA HIS A 106 -21.56 2.63 -11.03
C HIS A 106 -20.03 2.57 -11.14
N CYS A 107 -19.39 1.75 -10.30
CA CYS A 107 -17.96 1.53 -10.33
C CYS A 107 -17.50 0.99 -11.69
N LYS A 108 -16.44 1.59 -12.22
CA LYS A 108 -15.80 1.17 -13.47
C LYS A 108 -14.58 0.33 -13.17
N VAL A 109 -14.44 -0.79 -13.87
CA VAL A 109 -13.27 -1.66 -13.75
C VAL A 109 -12.42 -1.53 -15.00
N HIS A 110 -11.18 -1.09 -14.82
CA HIS A 110 -10.17 -1.10 -15.87
C HIS A 110 -9.21 -2.27 -15.63
N VAL A 111 -9.07 -3.14 -16.62
CA VAL A 111 -8.07 -4.21 -16.57
C VAL A 111 -6.77 -3.64 -17.11
N ASN A 112 -5.79 -3.48 -16.24
CA ASN A 112 -4.45 -3.05 -16.63
C ASN A 112 -3.73 -4.27 -17.21
N ARG A 113 -3.78 -4.39 -18.55
CA ARG A 113 -2.99 -5.38 -19.29
C ARG A 113 -1.76 -4.69 -19.89
N LYS A 114 -0.74 -5.51 -20.15
CA LYS A 114 0.52 -5.17 -20.81
C LYS A 114 0.37 -4.12 -21.92
#